data_AF-A0A9D2A1H0-F1
#
_entry.id   AF-A0A9D2A1H0-F1
#
_cell.length_a   1.000
_cell.length_b   1.000
_cell.length_c   1.000
_cell.angle_alpha   90.00
_cell.angle_beta   90.00
_cell.angle_gamma   90.00
#
_symmetry.space_group_name_H-M   'P 1'
#
loop_
_entity.id
_entity.type
_entity.pdbx_description
1 polymer ?
#
loop_
_entity_poly.entity_id
_entity_poly.type
_entity_poly.pdbx_seq_one_letter_code
_entity_poly.pdbx_strand_id
1 'polypeptide(L)'
;MDKVRINMFEKMKLKKKIKLLEREVSMGDSQAMYELAMIYLDGTVIKKDEEKAIKLLKQAANEGNLQAKTYLVSNKIMNSAIIGAKAVSDIIQTIHN
;
A
#
# COMPACT_ATOMS: atom_id res chain seq x y z
N MET A 1 -20.27 4.72 -9.47
CA MET A 1 -18.84 4.35 -9.35
C MET A 1 -18.74 2.85 -9.47
N ASP A 2 -18.73 2.35 -10.70
CA ASP A 2 -18.55 0.93 -10.97
C ASP A 2 -17.13 0.55 -10.53
N LYS A 3 -17.01 -0.13 -9.39
CA LYS A 3 -15.79 -0.89 -9.10
C LYS A 3 -15.63 -1.85 -10.26
N VAL A 4 -14.64 -1.55 -11.12
CA VAL A 4 -14.24 -2.30 -12.32
C VAL A 4 -14.56 -3.77 -12.10
N ARG A 5 -15.59 -4.26 -12.78
CA ARG A 5 -16.09 -5.63 -12.60
C ARG A 5 -15.02 -6.56 -13.20
N ILE A 6 -14.00 -6.89 -12.41
CA ILE A 6 -12.94 -7.80 -12.81
C ILE A 6 -13.63 -9.11 -13.18
N ASN A 7 -13.55 -9.46 -14.47
CA ASN A 7 -14.15 -10.69 -14.96
C ASN A 7 -13.49 -11.89 -14.27
N MET A 8 -14.19 -13.04 -14.25
CA MET A 8 -13.72 -14.22 -13.54
C MET A 8 -12.34 -14.72 -14.02
N PHE A 9 -12.02 -14.48 -15.30
CA PHE A 9 -10.75 -14.86 -15.92
C PHE A 9 -9.57 -14.04 -15.38
N GLU A 10 -9.72 -12.71 -15.32
CA GLU A 10 -8.70 -11.81 -14.75
C GLU A 10 -8.54 -12.03 -13.24
N LYS A 11 -9.62 -12.36 -12.53
CA LYS A 11 -9.55 -12.75 -11.12
C LYS A 11 -8.73 -14.03 -10.91
N MET A 12 -8.86 -15.02 -11.79
CA MET A 12 -8.05 -16.25 -11.74
C MET A 12 -6.58 -15.99 -12.04
N LYS A 13 -6.27 -15.16 -13.05
CA LYS A 13 -4.89 -14.74 -13.34
C LYS A 13 -4.26 -14.04 -12.14
N LEU A 14 -4.99 -13.11 -11.51
CA LEU A 14 -4.44 -12.37 -10.38
C LEU A 14 -4.22 -13.26 -9.15
N LYS A 15 -5.09 -14.24 -8.90
CA LYS A 15 -4.84 -15.28 -7.87
C LYS A 15 -3.58 -16.09 -8.14
N LYS A 16 -3.34 -16.49 -9.39
CA LYS A 16 -2.09 -17.18 -9.78
C LYS A 16 -0.88 -16.28 -9.59
N LYS A 17 -0.99 -15.00 -9.96
CA LYS A 17 0.07 -13.99 -9.76
C LYS A 17 0.39 -13.83 -8.27
N ILE A 18 -0.61 -13.71 -7.40
CA ILE A 18 -0.40 -13.61 -5.95
C ILE A 18 0.39 -14.82 -5.43
N LYS A 19 0.03 -16.04 -5.83
CA LYS A 19 0.75 -17.24 -5.41
C LYS A 19 2.22 -17.25 -5.89
N LEU A 20 2.48 -16.74 -7.08
CA LEU A 20 3.85 -16.58 -7.59
C LEU A 20 4.62 -15.54 -6.76
N LEU A 21 4.01 -14.37 -6.51
CA LEU A 21 4.59 -13.32 -5.69
C LEU A 21 4.89 -13.80 -4.26
N GLU A 22 4.00 -14.59 -3.65
CA GLU A 22 4.24 -15.17 -2.32
C GLU A 22 5.49 -16.06 -2.30
N ARG A 23 5.74 -16.82 -3.37
CA ARG A 23 6.95 -17.61 -3.52
C ARG A 23 8.18 -16.70 -3.70
N GLU A 24 8.10 -15.68 -4.53
CA GLU A 24 9.21 -14.74 -4.77
C GLU A 24 9.55 -13.94 -3.50
N VAL A 25 8.55 -13.51 -2.74
CA VAL A 25 8.72 -12.91 -1.41
C VAL A 25 9.45 -13.87 -0.46
N SER A 26 9.12 -15.16 -0.48
CA SER A 26 9.84 -16.15 0.33
C SER A 26 11.30 -16.36 -0.08
N MET A 27 11.65 -15.98 -1.31
CA MET A 27 13.02 -15.99 -1.85
C MET A 27 13.76 -14.66 -1.63
N GLY A 28 13.13 -13.67 -0.98
CA GLY A 28 13.73 -12.37 -0.72
C GLY A 28 13.60 -11.36 -1.87
N ASP A 29 12.76 -11.63 -2.87
CA ASP A 29 12.58 -10.72 -3.99
C ASP A 29 11.86 -9.43 -3.55
N SER A 30 12.61 -8.33 -3.56
CA SER A 30 12.14 -7.03 -3.09
C SER A 30 11.10 -6.41 -4.02
N GLN A 31 11.11 -6.75 -5.32
CA GLN A 31 10.11 -6.34 -6.28
C GLN A 31 8.79 -7.07 -6.03
N ALA A 32 8.83 -8.37 -5.76
CA ALA A 32 7.66 -9.16 -5.43
C ALA A 32 7.02 -8.69 -4.12
N MET A 33 7.83 -8.32 -3.12
CA MET A 33 7.34 -7.70 -1.87
C MET A 33 6.57 -6.40 -2.16
N TYR A 34 7.11 -5.53 -3.01
CA TYR A 34 6.44 -4.30 -3.43
C TYR A 34 5.12 -4.59 -4.16
N GLU A 35 5.13 -5.48 -5.16
CA GLU A 35 3.94 -5.81 -5.93
C GLU A 35 2.84 -6.45 -5.07
N LEU A 36 3.20 -7.36 -4.16
CA LEU A 36 2.25 -7.98 -3.26
C LEU A 36 1.66 -6.95 -2.28
N ALA A 37 2.46 -6.00 -1.80
CA ALA A 37 1.96 -4.91 -0.97
C ALA A 37 0.93 -4.05 -1.71
N MET A 38 1.18 -3.72 -2.99
CA MET A 38 0.23 -2.96 -3.80
C MET A 38 -1.09 -3.69 -3.98
N ILE A 39 -1.07 -5.03 -4.12
CA ILE A 39 -2.29 -5.84 -4.19
C ILE A 39 -3.07 -5.79 -2.87
N TYR A 40 -2.40 -5.82 -1.71
CA TYR A 40 -3.03 -5.67 -0.41
C TYR A 40 -3.60 -4.27 -0.16
N LEU A 41 -3.00 -3.22 -0.73
CA LEU A 41 -3.52 -1.84 -0.66
C LEU A 41 -4.74 -1.63 -1.55
N ASP A 42 -4.73 -2.24 -2.73
CA ASP A 42 -5.82 -2.15 -3.70
C ASP A 42 -7.08 -2.87 -3.20
N GLY A 43 -6.93 -4.12 -2.74
CA GLY A 43 -8.05 -4.87 -2.16
C GLY A 43 -9.13 -5.30 -3.15
N THR A 44 -8.88 -5.27 -4.46
CA THR A 44 -9.89 -5.63 -5.47
C THR A 44 -10.09 -7.14 -5.60
N VAL A 45 -9.02 -7.94 -5.43
CA VAL A 45 -9.08 -9.41 -5.58
C VAL A 45 -8.89 -10.16 -4.26
N ILE A 46 -8.24 -9.53 -3.29
CA ILE A 46 -8.09 -10.02 -1.93
C ILE A 46 -8.61 -8.97 -0.95
N LYS A 47 -8.84 -9.36 0.31
CA LYS A 47 -9.22 -8.40 1.35
C LYS A 47 -8.09 -7.37 1.49
N LYS A 48 -8.46 -6.08 1.44
CA LYS A 48 -7.54 -4.98 1.71
C LYS A 48 -6.92 -5.14 3.10
N ASP A 49 -5.60 -4.99 3.20
CA ASP A 49 -4.84 -5.07 4.44
C ASP A 49 -3.66 -4.11 4.39
N GLU A 50 -3.89 -2.89 4.87
CA GLU A 50 -2.88 -1.83 4.83
C GLU A 50 -1.69 -2.12 5.74
N GLU A 51 -1.91 -2.72 6.90
CA GLU A 51 -0.83 -3.04 7.84
C GLU A 51 0.14 -4.06 7.22
N LYS A 52 -0.41 -5.13 6.62
CA LYS A 52 0.40 -6.13 5.93
C LYS A 52 1.13 -5.54 4.73
N ALA A 53 0.46 -4.68 3.96
CA ALA A 53 1.10 -3.99 2.84
C ALA A 53 2.27 -3.10 3.28
N ILE A 54 2.09 -2.29 4.33
CA ILE A 54 3.15 -1.43 4.86
C ILE A 54 4.32 -2.27 5.40
N LYS A 55 4.06 -3.42 6.02
CA LYS A 55 5.11 -4.35 6.45
C LYS A 55 5.94 -4.86 5.27
N LEU A 56 5.28 -5.29 4.20
CA LEU A 56 5.94 -5.74 2.97
C LEU A 56 6.74 -4.62 2.29
N LEU A 57 6.18 -3.40 2.24
CA LEU A 57 6.88 -2.22 1.71
C LEU A 57 8.14 -1.88 2.52
N LYS A 58 8.09 -1.98 3.85
CA LYS A 58 9.27 -1.78 4.71
C LYS A 58 10.34 -2.82 4.43
N GLN A 59 9.95 -4.09 4.27
CA GLN A 59 10.88 -5.17 3.91
C GLN A 59 11.51 -4.92 2.54
N ALA A 60 10.69 -4.63 1.52
CA ALA A 60 11.16 -4.30 0.17
C ALA A 60 12.13 -3.11 0.17
N ALA A 61 11.82 -2.05 0.94
CA ALA A 61 12.67 -0.88 1.06
C ALA A 61 14.02 -1.20 1.74
N ASN A 62 14.03 -2.07 2.75
CA ASN A 62 15.25 -2.53 3.41
C ASN A 62 16.14 -3.34 2.44
N GLU A 63 15.53 -4.15 1.58
CA GLU A 63 16.20 -4.90 0.50
C GLU A 63 16.55 -4.02 -0.73
N GLY A 64 16.47 -2.69 -0.60
CA GLY A 64 16.92 -1.75 -1.62
C GLY A 64 15.89 -1.39 -2.69
N ASN A 65 14.65 -1.87 -2.61
CA ASN A 65 13.61 -1.54 -3.59
C ASN A 65 13.27 -0.04 -3.57
N LEU A 66 13.58 0.67 -4.65
CA LEU A 66 13.40 2.11 -4.74
C LEU A 66 11.92 2.52 -4.80
N GLN A 67 11.06 1.69 -5.41
CA GLN A 67 9.62 1.96 -5.49
C GLN A 67 8.99 1.91 -4.10
N ALA A 68 9.35 0.90 -3.31
CA ALA A 68 8.90 0.78 -1.92
C ALA A 68 9.40 1.94 -1.04
N LYS A 69 10.68 2.35 -1.18
CA LYS A 69 11.22 3.54 -0.50
C LYS A 69 10.42 4.80 -0.86
N THR A 70 10.18 5.02 -2.15
CA THR A 70 9.46 6.20 -2.65
C THR A 70 8.02 6.24 -2.16
N TYR A 71 7.36 5.08 -2.13
CA TYR A 71 6.02 4.94 -1.59
C TYR A 71 5.98 5.32 -0.10
N LEU A 72 6.88 4.77 0.72
CA LEU A 72 6.92 5.05 2.16
C LEU A 72 7.24 6.50 2.47
N VAL A 73 8.16 7.13 1.73
CA VAL A 73 8.48 8.56 1.87
C VAL A 73 7.26 9.41 1.55
N SER A 74 6.61 9.15 0.42
CA SER A 74 5.40 9.87 0.01
C SER A 74 4.27 9.70 1.03
N ASN A 75 4.06 8.48 1.53
CA ASN A 75 3.04 8.17 2.54
C ASN A 75 3.33 8.91 3.86
N LYS A 76 4.59 8.95 4.30
CA LYS A 76 5.00 9.68 5.50
C LYS A 76 4.81 11.19 5.35
N ILE A 77 5.21 11.76 4.21
CA ILE A 77 5.04 13.18 3.92
C ILE A 77 3.55 13.54 3.91
N MET A 78 2.72 12.75 3.22
CA MET A 78 1.26 12.95 3.17
C MET A 78 0.63 12.92 4.57
N ASN A 79 0.98 11.93 5.40
CA ASN A 79 0.48 11.86 6.77
C ASN A 79 0.94 13.05 7.62
N SER A 80 2.20 13.50 7.47
CA SER A 80 2.70 14.68 8.18
C SER A 80 2.04 15.99 7.72
N ALA A 81 1.75 16.14 6.42
CA ALA A 81 1.07 17.30 5.87
C ALA A 81 -0.38 17.38 6.36
N ILE A 82 -1.08 16.24 6.46
CA ILE A 82 -2.43 16.16 7.01
C ILE A 82 -2.44 16.54 8.50
N ILE A 83 -1.45 16.08 9.29
CA ILE A 83 -1.34 16.46 10.70
C ILE A 83 -1.12 17.97 10.85
N GLY A 84 -0.26 18.57 10.02
CA GLY A 84 -0.05 20.01 10.01
C GLY A 84 -1.34 20.79 9.70
N ALA A 85 -2.09 20.37 8.68
CA ALA A 85 -3.37 20.99 8.33
C ALA A 85 -4.44 20.80 9.43
N LYS A 86 -4.49 19.62 10.06
CA LYS A 86 -5.42 19.33 11.15
C LYS A 86 -5.10 20.16 12.39
N ALA A 87 -3.83 20.27 12.78
CA ALA A 87 -3.42 21.09 13.91
C ALA A 87 -3.78 22.57 13.73
N VAL A 88 -3.61 23.11 12.52
CA VAL A 88 -4.01 24.49 12.20
C VAL A 88 -5.54 24.65 12.26
N SER A 89 -6.30 23.68 11.75
CA SER A 89 -7.77 23.68 11.83
C SER A 89 -8.28 23.62 13.28
N ASP A 90 -7.67 22.78 14.12
CA ASP A 90 -8.05 22.62 15.53
C ASP A 90 -7.76 23.91 16.34
N ILE A 91 -6.67 24.62 16.01
CA ILE A 91 -6.35 25.95 16.59
C ILE A 91 -7.41 26.98 16.18
N ILE A 92 -7.80 27.05 14.89
CA ILE A 92 -8.79 28.03 14.41
C ILE A 92 -10.16 27.81 15.05
N GLN A 93 -10.57 26.55 15.25
CA GLN A 93 -11.84 26.23 15.92
C GLN A 93 -11.83 26.56 17.41
N THR A 94 -10.68 26.43 18.08
CA THR A 94 -10.55 26.78 19.51
C THR A 94 -10.61 28.29 19.74
N ILE A 95 -10.22 29.11 18.76
CA ILE A 95 -10.27 30.58 18.87
C ILE A 95 -11.69 31.13 18.64
N HIS A 96 -12.58 30.38 17.99
CA HIS A 96 -13.96 30.80 17.70
C HIS A 96 -14.99 30.39 18.77
N ASN A 97 -14.56 29.82 19.90
CA ASN A 97 -15.43 29.49 21.05
C ASN A 97 -15.09 30.33 22.28
#